data_AF-A0A9E0BK84-F1
#
_entry.id   AF-A0A9E0BK84-F1
#
_cell.length_a   1.000
_cell.length_b   1.000
_cell.length_c   1.000
_cell.angle_alpha   90.00
_cell.angle_beta   90.00
_cell.angle_gamma   90.00
#
_symmetry.space_group_name_H-M   'P 1'
#
loop_
_entity.id
_entity.type
_entity.pdbx_description
1 polymer ?
#
loop_
_entity_poly.entity_id
_entity_poly.type
_entity_poly.pdbx_seq_one_letter_code
_entity_poly.pdbx_strand_id
1 'polypeptide(L)'
;MVIPVLDALDIAGKTITADALLTQRMLAADLFDHGAHYVFTVKDNQPTLHADIRLIFEGRVQPDCCEPPTLAHGRIEQRAIWTTTRLNDYLNFPGVGQAFVIERDVI
;
A
#
# COMPACT_ATOMS: atom_id res chain seq x y z
N MET A 1 -4.29 9.21 18.70
CA MET A 1 -3.39 9.43 17.55
C MET A 1 -2.23 8.45 17.67
N VAL A 2 -1.74 7.90 16.55
CA VAL A 2 -0.65 6.89 16.56
C VAL A 2 0.75 7.52 16.64
N ILE A 3 0.92 8.75 16.15
CA ILE A 3 2.22 9.46 16.11
C ILE A 3 2.95 9.45 17.46
N PRO A 4 2.32 9.82 18.61
CA PRO A 4 3.02 9.83 19.90
C PRO A 4 3.54 8.46 20.37
N VAL A 5 3.01 7.37 19.82
CA VAL A 5 3.48 6.01 20.12
C VAL A 5 4.77 5.72 19.35
N LEU A 6 4.91 6.30 18.15
CA LEU A 6 6.08 6.12 17.29
C LEU A 6 7.27 6.97 17.75
N ASP A 7 7.04 8.13 18.37
CA ASP A 7 8.10 9.01 18.91
C ASP A 7 9.04 8.30 19.90
N ALA A 8 8.58 7.24 20.56
CA ALA A 8 9.37 6.44 21.49
C ALA A 8 10.25 5.36 20.82
N LEU A 9 10.18 5.23 19.49
CA LEU A 9 10.83 4.18 18.71
C LEU A 9 11.82 4.76 17.71
N ASP A 10 12.95 4.08 17.49
CA ASP A 10 13.84 4.38 16.36
C ASP A 10 13.27 3.75 15.08
N ILE A 11 12.53 4.56 14.32
CA ILE A 11 11.84 4.15 13.09
C ILE A 11 12.62 4.49 11.82
N ALA A 12 13.80 5.12 11.92
CA ALA A 12 14.57 5.51 10.75
C ALA A 12 14.94 4.28 9.89
N GLY A 13 14.69 4.37 8.58
CA GLY A 13 14.89 3.30 7.61
C GLY A 13 14.00 2.06 7.82
N LYS A 14 12.96 2.14 8.67
CA LYS A 14 11.98 1.05 8.87
C LYS A 14 10.76 1.26 7.99
N THR A 15 10.11 0.16 7.60
CA THR A 15 8.84 0.20 6.88
C THR A 15 7.69 -0.01 7.85
N ILE A 16 6.85 1.01 8.00
CA ILE A 16 5.67 0.96 8.85
C ILE A 16 4.47 0.57 8.00
N THR A 17 3.84 -0.55 8.34
CA THR A 17 2.58 -0.97 7.73
C THR A 17 1.43 -0.52 8.62
N ALA A 18 0.36 -0.02 8.01
CA ALA A 18 -0.83 0.37 8.75
C ALA A 18 -2.09 0.03 7.96
N ASP A 19 -3.18 -0.20 8.69
CA ASP A 19 -4.48 -0.46 8.09
C ASP A 19 -5.06 0.77 7.39
N ALA A 20 -6.23 0.58 6.79
CA ALA A 20 -6.91 1.62 6.04
C ALA A 20 -7.27 2.84 6.91
N LEU A 21 -7.66 2.65 8.18
CA LEU A 21 -8.06 3.76 9.06
C LEU A 21 -6.89 4.72 9.32
N LEU A 22 -5.68 4.19 9.35
CA LEU A 22 -4.44 4.95 9.53
C LEU A 22 -3.81 5.45 8.23
N THR A 23 -4.44 5.22 7.07
CA THR A 23 -4.01 5.79 5.78
C THR A 23 -4.31 7.29 5.76
N GLN A 24 -3.47 8.06 6.46
CA GLN A 24 -3.63 9.48 6.72
C GLN A 24 -2.40 10.23 6.24
N ARG A 25 -2.60 11.33 5.52
CA ARG A 25 -1.51 12.18 5.01
C ARG A 25 -0.59 12.69 6.13
N MET A 26 -1.17 13.05 7.27
CA MET A 26 -0.41 13.54 8.42
C MET A 26 0.54 12.46 8.96
N LEU A 27 0.10 11.20 9.02
CA LEU A 27 0.97 10.10 9.43
C LEU A 27 2.05 9.80 8.39
N ALA A 28 1.69 9.84 7.10
CA ALA A 28 2.67 9.65 6.02
C ALA A 28 3.78 10.71 6.04
N ALA A 29 3.41 11.98 6.26
CA ALA A 29 4.36 13.09 6.39
C ALA A 29 5.28 12.89 7.60
N ASP A 30 4.70 12.59 8.76
CA ASP A 30 5.46 12.35 9.99
C ASP A 30 6.46 11.20 9.85
N LEU A 31 6.04 10.06 9.28
CA LEU A 31 6.93 8.93 8.99
C LEU A 31 8.06 9.31 8.02
N PHE A 32 7.73 10.07 6.97
CA PHE A 32 8.71 10.50 5.97
C PHE A 32 9.74 11.45 6.57
N ASP A 33 9.31 12.40 7.41
CA ASP A 33 10.18 13.36 8.10
C ASP A 33 11.13 12.66 9.09
N HIS A 34 10.69 11.54 9.69
CA HIS A 34 11.53 10.67 10.52
C HIS A 34 12.43 9.70 9.71
N GLY A 35 12.44 9.80 8.37
CA GLY A 35 13.24 8.93 7.51
C GLY A 35 12.75 7.48 7.48
N ALA A 36 11.49 7.23 7.86
CA ALA A 36 10.84 5.94 7.75
C ALA A 36 10.14 5.79 6.37
N HIS A 37 9.79 4.55 6.04
CA HIS A 37 8.96 4.21 4.90
C HIS A 37 7.57 3.78 5.38
N TYR A 38 6.57 3.80 4.49
CA TYR A 38 5.23 3.33 4.82
C TYR A 38 4.64 2.44 3.73
N VAL A 39 3.76 1.53 4.14
CA VAL A 39 2.86 0.79 3.24
C VAL A 39 1.46 0.85 3.82
N PHE A 40 0.60 1.63 3.17
CA PHE A 40 -0.76 1.88 3.62
C PHE A 40 -1.78 1.27 2.66
N THR A 41 -2.86 0.73 3.21
CA THR A 41 -3.95 0.15 2.42
C THR A 41 -5.02 1.20 2.17
N VAL A 42 -5.15 1.68 0.93
CA VAL A 42 -6.19 2.64 0.58
C VAL A 42 -7.54 1.94 0.38
N LYS A 43 -8.61 2.43 1.01
CA LYS A 43 -10.00 1.96 0.86
C LYS A 43 -10.96 3.15 0.78
N ASP A 44 -12.25 2.89 0.96
CA ASP A 44 -13.34 3.86 0.85
C ASP A 44 -13.28 5.03 1.86
N ASN A 45 -12.45 4.93 2.91
CA ASN A 45 -12.19 6.05 3.82
C ASN A 45 -11.30 7.15 3.19
N GLN A 46 -10.73 6.89 2.01
CA GLN A 46 -9.99 7.84 1.17
C GLN A 46 -10.54 7.77 -0.27
N PRO A 47 -11.81 8.17 -0.52
CA PRO A 47 -12.55 7.79 -1.72
C PRO A 47 -11.90 8.29 -3.02
N THR A 48 -11.38 9.52 -3.05
CA THR A 48 -10.70 10.08 -4.23
C THR A 48 -9.39 9.33 -4.51
N LEU A 49 -8.53 9.15 -3.49
CA LEU A 49 -7.27 8.42 -3.61
C LEU A 49 -7.51 6.97 -4.06
N HIS A 50 -8.54 6.33 -3.52
CA HIS A 50 -8.93 4.97 -3.90
C HIS A 50 -9.38 4.91 -5.37
N ALA A 51 -10.20 5.86 -5.82
CA ALA A 51 -10.65 5.92 -7.21
C ALA A 51 -9.50 6.18 -8.18
N ASP A 52 -8.58 7.10 -7.87
CA ASP A 52 -7.39 7.39 -8.68
C ASP A 52 -6.48 6.18 -8.83
N ILE A 53 -6.19 5.49 -7.72
CA ILE A 53 -5.37 4.26 -7.73
C ILE A 53 -6.11 3.15 -8.47
N ARG A 54 -7.42 2.99 -8.27
CA ARG A 54 -8.20 1.98 -8.97
C ARG A 54 -8.12 2.21 -10.48
N LEU A 55 -8.33 3.44 -10.94
CA LEU A 55 -8.37 3.80 -12.36
C LEU A 55 -7.09 3.40 -13.10
N ILE A 56 -5.91 3.60 -12.52
CA ILE A 56 -4.66 3.23 -13.20
C ILE A 56 -4.46 1.71 -13.33
N PHE A 57 -5.10 0.92 -12.47
CA PHE A 57 -5.07 -0.54 -12.48
C PHE A 57 -6.27 -1.18 -13.19
N GLU A 58 -7.17 -0.38 -13.77
CA GLU A 58 -8.24 -0.90 -14.63
C GLU A 58 -7.67 -1.47 -15.92
N GLY A 59 -8.16 -2.64 -16.33
CA GLY A 59 -7.65 -3.33 -17.52
C GLY A 59 -6.24 -3.89 -17.38
N ARG A 60 -5.72 -4.05 -16.14
CA ARG A 60 -4.45 -4.74 -15.89
C ARG A 60 -4.43 -6.12 -16.54
N VAL A 61 -3.30 -6.46 -17.14
CA VAL A 61 -3.06 -7.72 -17.87
C VAL A 61 -2.03 -8.56 -17.11
N GLN A 62 -0.86 -8.80 -17.69
CA GLN A 62 0.21 -9.57 -17.05
C GLN A 62 0.67 -8.90 -15.74
N PRO A 63 0.72 -9.65 -14.62
CA PRO A 63 1.27 -9.17 -13.36
C PRO A 63 2.79 -9.02 -13.43
N ASP A 64 3.33 -8.11 -12.61
CA ASP A 64 4.79 -7.95 -12.45
C ASP A 64 5.40 -9.17 -11.75
N CYS A 65 4.65 -9.76 -10.82
CA CYS A 65 5.00 -11.02 -10.17
C CYS A 65 3.75 -11.83 -9.87
N CYS A 66 3.86 -13.14 -10.01
CA CYS A 66 2.83 -14.09 -9.66
C CYS A 66 3.46 -15.26 -8.91
N GLU A 67 2.95 -15.52 -7.72
CA GLU A 67 3.40 -16.65 -6.91
C GLU A 67 2.83 -17.96 -7.48
N PRO A 68 3.52 -19.10 -7.33
CA PRO A 68 2.93 -20.39 -7.65
C PRO A 68 1.73 -20.67 -6.73
N PRO A 69 0.73 -21.45 -7.18
CA PRO A 69 -0.40 -21.84 -6.34
C PRO A 69 0.08 -22.65 -5.13
N THR A 70 -0.47 -22.34 -3.96
CA THR A 70 -0.11 -22.99 -2.69
C THR A 70 -1.35 -23.57 -2.00
N LEU A 71 -1.21 -24.75 -1.38
CA LEU A 71 -2.27 -25.33 -0.55
C LEU A 71 -2.12 -24.77 0.88
N ALA A 72 -3.05 -23.91 1.29
CA ALA A 72 -3.08 -23.31 2.61
C ALA A 72 -4.47 -23.48 3.24
N HIS A 73 -4.53 -24.06 4.44
CA HIS A 73 -5.78 -24.29 5.18
C HIS A 73 -6.88 -24.99 4.36
N GLY A 74 -6.49 -25.92 3.47
CA GLY A 74 -7.42 -26.67 2.63
C GLY A 74 -7.94 -25.95 1.38
N ARG A 75 -7.38 -24.78 1.03
CA ARG A 75 -7.69 -24.04 -0.19
C ARG A 75 -6.44 -23.86 -1.04
N ILE A 76 -6.61 -23.82 -2.36
CA ILE A 76 -5.52 -23.47 -3.27
C ILE A 76 -5.56 -21.95 -3.43
N GLU A 77 -4.51 -21.26 -2.96
CA GLU A 77 -4.38 -19.81 -3.07
C GLU A 77 -3.24 -19.45 -4.02
N GLN A 78 -3.49 -18.47 -4.88
CA GLN A 78 -2.49 -17.85 -5.74
C GLN A 78 -2.57 -16.33 -5.61
N ARG A 79 -1.42 -15.65 -5.60
CA ARG A 79 -1.33 -14.19 -5.50
C ARG A 79 -0.59 -13.62 -6.71
N ALA A 80 -1.09 -12.50 -7.20
CA ALA A 80 -0.48 -11.73 -8.27
C ALA A 80 -0.41 -10.25 -7.87
N ILE A 81 0.64 -9.56 -8.29
CA ILE A 81 0.85 -8.13 -7.97
C ILE A 81 1.13 -7.33 -9.24
N TRP A 82 0.58 -6.11 -9.27
CA TRP A 82 0.88 -5.08 -10.26
C TRP A 82 1.29 -3.82 -9.52
N THR A 83 2.30 -3.15 -10.03
CA THR A 83 2.95 -1.99 -9.41
C THR A 83 3.05 -0.84 -10.40
N THR A 84 3.07 0.39 -9.90
CA THR A 84 3.27 1.58 -10.73
C THR A 84 3.86 2.72 -9.93
N THR A 85 4.79 3.44 -10.53
CA THR A 85 5.33 4.72 -10.02
C THR A 85 4.74 5.92 -10.75
N ARG A 86 3.87 5.69 -11.76
CA ARG A 86 3.29 6.75 -12.62
C ARG A 86 2.40 7.74 -11.87
N LEU A 87 2.00 7.38 -10.65
CA LEU A 87 1.16 8.20 -9.80
C LEU A 87 1.95 9.12 -8.86
N ASN A 88 3.29 9.02 -8.81
CA ASN A 88 4.09 9.74 -7.82
C ASN A 88 3.96 11.26 -7.92
N ASP A 89 3.89 11.79 -9.14
CA ASP A 89 3.74 13.23 -9.40
C ASP A 89 2.27 13.69 -9.44
N TYR A 90 1.32 12.75 -9.43
CA TYR A 90 -0.12 13.02 -9.51
C TYR A 90 -0.78 12.98 -8.13
N LEU A 91 -0.45 11.96 -7.32
CA LEU A 91 -1.05 11.79 -6.01
C LEU A 91 -0.52 12.84 -5.06
N ASN A 92 -1.44 13.64 -4.54
CA ASN A 92 -1.17 14.40 -3.34
C ASN A 92 -1.19 13.42 -2.16
N PHE A 93 -0.06 12.75 -1.90
CA PHE A 93 0.17 11.91 -0.72
C PHE A 93 1.66 11.97 -0.32
N PRO A 94 2.01 12.39 0.92
CA PRO A 94 3.41 12.68 1.26
C PRO A 94 4.34 11.49 1.08
N GLY A 95 5.49 11.69 0.42
CA GLY A 95 6.51 10.65 0.25
C GLY A 95 6.09 9.45 -0.59
N VAL A 96 5.03 9.58 -1.41
CA VAL A 96 4.57 8.47 -2.25
C VAL A 96 5.65 8.07 -3.26
N GLY A 97 6.05 6.80 -3.21
CA GLY A 97 7.06 6.25 -4.10
C GLY A 97 6.53 5.22 -5.09
N GLN A 98 5.40 4.58 -4.78
CA GLN A 98 4.78 3.54 -5.59
C GLN A 98 3.33 3.29 -5.16
N ALA A 99 2.47 2.91 -6.10
CA ALA A 99 1.18 2.28 -5.84
C ALA A 99 1.19 0.83 -6.36
N PHE A 100 0.39 -0.04 -5.74
CA PHE A 100 0.25 -1.42 -6.20
C PHE A 100 -1.13 -1.98 -5.89
N VAL A 101 -1.51 -3.02 -6.62
CA VAL A 101 -2.68 -3.86 -6.33
C VAL A 101 -2.23 -5.31 -6.23
N ILE A 102 -2.80 -6.04 -5.27
CA ILE A 102 -2.63 -7.48 -5.11
C ILE A 102 -3.98 -8.15 -5.37
N GLU A 103 -3.97 -9.15 -6.23
CA GLU A 103 -5.10 -10.02 -6.46
C GLU A 103 -4.83 -11.39 -5.83
N ARG A 104 -5.86 -11.98 -5.22
CA ARG A 104 -5.80 -13.31 -4.63
C ARG A 104 -6.91 -14.16 -5.20
N ASP A 105 -6.53 -15.18 -5.94
CA ASP A 105 -7.41 -16.24 -6.41
C ASP A 105 -7.45 -17.38 -5.41
N VAL A 106 -8.66 -17.86 -5.11
CA VAL A 106 -8.91 -18.95 -4.16
C VAL A 106 -9.81 -19.97 -4.83
N ILE A 107 -9.32 -21.20 -4.96
CA ILE A 107 -10.03 -22.36 -5.52
C ILE A 107 -10.38 -23.33 -4.39
#